data_AF-E3MJ45-F1
#
_entry.id   AF-E3MJ45-F1
#
_cell.length_a   1.000
_cell.length_b   1.000
_cell.length_c   1.000
_cell.angle_alpha   90.00
_cell.angle_beta   90.00
_cell.angle_gamma   90.00
#
_symmetry.space_group_name_H-M   'P 1'
#
loop_
_entity.id
_entity.type
_entity.pdbx_description
1 polymer ?
#
loop_
_entity_poly.entity_id
_entity_poly.type
_entity_poly.pdbx_seq_one_letter_code
_entity_poly.pdbx_strand_id
1 'polypeptide(L)'
;MSFPKLIELAMNKIAENIGTDKLNPSLCPVPVEFSNKIFKMAGSISSVPSELQLNQLSHYLSVTEINLTGTIMIDALVPMLKSHNLKSLSTGYFFKLGKYDGYFDNREDYEKYAPNRNGGYLTASDHRKKIRHVIDIEQFLEDALNEESKQTLTHLDLSPEPQGYESKGFDEHFVDGWAGQVGDMLPSLTSLALRQRILPDFEFTNICLSFPNLLKLDLTNTCLETLHGIKELANLETLRVGCLKIKKAGGIRQLFDLKKIRNLSFEITSSGCDCCRQGNIHSLLMKSDRRLRSLETVDFSNTNFEDGTINRFLKIYKNLKSISVCQTLVEMTTHPTIIVYHTRTVQGCIKSLKYYTEMENPVMVDSVMDLLNDHLSRSTTGVTDDDFQDCLKAVNSAIELFSCEQSGTPWILLLCGNVEILLLNSTGTGQRDGLSLSENEYDRIYKIRAKDVSTFEVDDRIKMIQLLLTNSIQEAKSLEKFPASIADAMEPWKVLSNRNLLFRTPLLDLSRIAFLAFQIVEISNSGYARPHLSVLDMIKDVLDVNTLVFNSIDFTKVRENLKNLKDTGDQFNPRVVPIVKRVLEFVEIYFPEKPTV
;
A
#
# COMPACT_ATOMS: atom_id res chain seq x y z
N MET A 1 14.81 0.65 -27.52
CA MET A 1 14.19 -0.59 -27.03
C MET A 1 15.09 -1.16 -25.96
N SER A 2 14.60 -1.28 -24.73
CA SER A 2 15.29 -1.95 -23.63
C SER A 2 14.72 -3.35 -23.51
N PHE A 3 15.54 -4.39 -23.66
CA PHE A 3 15.12 -5.76 -23.35
C PHE A 3 15.03 -5.90 -21.82
N PRO A 4 14.00 -6.58 -21.26
CA PRO A 4 14.06 -7.00 -19.87
C PRO A 4 15.36 -7.76 -19.69
N LYS A 5 16.20 -7.27 -18.78
CA LYS A 5 17.50 -7.92 -18.58
C LYS A 5 17.21 -9.33 -18.09
N LEU A 6 17.97 -10.33 -18.54
CA LEU A 6 17.82 -11.73 -18.11
C LEU A 6 17.69 -11.85 -16.58
N ILE A 7 18.37 -10.95 -15.87
CA ILE A 7 18.33 -10.82 -14.42
C ILE A 7 16.94 -10.49 -13.86
N GLU A 8 16.16 -9.64 -14.53
CA GLU A 8 14.79 -9.28 -14.12
C GLU A 8 13.83 -10.43 -14.32
N LEU A 9 13.95 -11.14 -15.44
CA LEU A 9 13.15 -12.35 -15.69
C LEU A 9 13.47 -13.44 -14.66
N ALA A 10 14.74 -13.60 -14.30
CA ALA A 10 15.16 -14.54 -13.27
C ALA A 10 14.62 -14.14 -11.89
N MET A 11 14.73 -12.88 -11.49
CA MET A 11 14.17 -12.36 -10.23
C MET A 11 12.66 -12.59 -10.13
N ASN A 12 11.91 -12.24 -11.18
CA ASN A 12 10.46 -12.48 -11.23
C ASN A 12 10.14 -13.96 -11.09
N LYS A 13 10.89 -14.83 -11.78
CA LYS A 13 10.66 -16.28 -11.71
C LYS A 13 10.96 -16.86 -10.33
N ILE A 14 11.97 -16.34 -9.64
CA ILE A 14 12.25 -16.73 -8.25
C ILE A 14 11.09 -16.27 -7.36
N ALA A 15 10.70 -14.99 -7.44
CA ALA A 15 9.61 -14.43 -6.65
C ALA A 15 8.29 -15.22 -6.81
N GLU A 16 7.92 -15.57 -8.04
CA GLU A 16 6.71 -16.34 -8.34
C GLU A 16 6.70 -17.75 -7.74
N ASN A 17 7.87 -18.35 -7.55
CA ASN A 17 8.00 -19.72 -7.06
C ASN A 17 8.24 -19.78 -5.54
N ILE A 18 8.47 -18.64 -4.86
CA ILE A 18 8.52 -18.58 -3.39
C ILE A 18 7.16 -19.04 -2.82
N GLY A 19 7.21 -19.94 -1.85
CA GLY A 19 6.05 -20.62 -1.28
C GLY A 19 5.55 -21.82 -2.10
N THR A 20 6.28 -22.25 -3.14
CA THR A 20 5.94 -23.41 -3.97
C THR A 20 7.05 -24.46 -3.97
N ASP A 21 6.72 -25.71 -4.25
CA ASP A 21 7.69 -26.81 -4.40
C ASP A 21 8.56 -26.70 -5.68
N LYS A 22 8.39 -25.64 -6.47
CA LYS A 22 9.08 -25.44 -7.75
C LYS A 22 10.45 -24.77 -7.61
N LEU A 23 10.78 -24.23 -6.44
CA LEU A 23 12.12 -23.69 -6.16
C LEU A 23 13.09 -24.84 -5.89
N ASN A 24 14.16 -24.91 -6.68
CA ASN A 24 15.14 -25.97 -6.57
C ASN A 24 15.96 -25.86 -5.24
N PRO A 25 15.92 -26.89 -4.36
CA PRO A 25 16.71 -27.00 -3.12
C PRO A 25 18.20 -26.72 -3.26
N SER A 26 18.77 -26.94 -4.45
CA SER A 26 20.21 -26.79 -4.70
C SER A 26 20.63 -25.40 -5.18
N LEU A 27 19.73 -24.42 -5.20
CA LEU A 27 20.06 -23.05 -5.59
C LEU A 27 20.95 -22.38 -4.54
N CYS A 28 22.06 -21.78 -4.98
CA CYS A 28 22.84 -20.89 -4.13
C CYS A 28 22.00 -19.70 -3.66
N PRO A 29 22.26 -19.15 -2.46
CA PRO A 29 21.59 -17.94 -2.00
C PRO A 29 21.75 -16.81 -3.02
N VAL A 30 20.65 -16.11 -3.28
CA VAL A 30 20.62 -14.97 -4.17
C VAL A 30 21.45 -13.84 -3.54
N PRO A 31 22.31 -13.16 -4.33
CA PRO A 31 23.04 -11.98 -3.84
C PRO A 31 22.11 -10.93 -3.20
N VAL A 32 22.63 -10.21 -2.20
CA VAL A 32 21.90 -9.15 -1.47
C VAL A 32 21.31 -8.10 -2.44
N GLU A 33 22.05 -7.75 -3.49
CA GLU A 33 21.64 -6.76 -4.51
C GLU A 33 20.31 -7.10 -5.20
N PHE A 34 19.93 -8.38 -5.28
CA PHE A 34 18.66 -8.82 -5.85
C PHE A 34 17.66 -9.29 -4.80
N SER A 35 18.14 -9.76 -3.64
CA SER A 35 17.30 -10.34 -2.59
C SER A 35 16.21 -9.41 -2.11
N ASN A 36 16.50 -8.13 -1.83
CA ASN A 36 15.48 -7.17 -1.39
C ASN A 36 14.41 -6.93 -2.48
N LYS A 37 14.80 -6.90 -3.76
CA LYS A 37 13.87 -6.72 -4.88
C LYS A 37 12.97 -7.95 -5.05
N ILE A 38 13.54 -9.14 -4.99
CA ILE A 38 12.79 -10.42 -5.03
C ILE A 38 11.83 -10.52 -3.85
N PHE A 39 12.28 -10.17 -2.63
CA PHE A 39 11.43 -10.17 -1.44
C PHE A 39 10.22 -9.25 -1.62
N LYS A 40 10.43 -8.02 -2.11
CA LYS A 40 9.35 -7.07 -2.41
C LYS A 40 8.41 -7.58 -3.51
N MET A 41 8.95 -8.24 -4.54
CA MET A 41 8.19 -8.84 -5.66
C MET A 41 7.38 -10.08 -5.28
N ALA A 42 7.83 -10.85 -4.29
CA ALA A 42 7.13 -12.05 -3.82
C ALA A 42 5.80 -11.74 -3.12
N GLY A 43 5.44 -10.46 -3.02
CA GLY A 43 4.37 -9.94 -2.19
C GLY A 43 4.86 -9.82 -0.77
N SER A 44 4.56 -8.69 -0.14
CA SER A 44 4.72 -8.57 1.31
C SER A 44 3.91 -9.70 1.97
N ILE A 45 4.28 -10.11 3.18
CA ILE A 45 3.57 -11.16 3.92
C ILE A 45 2.20 -10.60 4.36
N SER A 46 1.27 -10.35 3.44
CA SER A 46 -0.04 -9.76 3.73
C SER A 46 -1.03 -10.80 4.26
N SER A 47 -0.70 -12.09 4.11
CA SER A 47 -1.39 -13.21 4.75
C SER A 47 -0.43 -14.03 5.60
N VAL A 48 -0.97 -14.84 6.51
CA VAL A 48 -0.18 -15.75 7.35
C VAL A 48 0.69 -16.64 6.44
N PRO A 49 2.02 -16.48 6.45
CA PRO A 49 2.90 -17.17 5.50
C PRO A 49 2.94 -18.66 5.82
N SER A 50 3.09 -19.49 4.79
CA SER A 50 3.31 -20.92 4.98
C SER A 50 4.72 -21.19 5.52
N GLU A 51 4.88 -22.30 6.25
CA GLU A 51 6.20 -22.71 6.75
C GLU A 51 7.20 -22.92 5.60
N LEU A 52 6.74 -23.50 4.48
CA LEU A 52 7.54 -23.62 3.25
C LEU A 52 8.02 -22.25 2.77
N GLN A 53 7.14 -21.26 2.70
CA GLN A 53 7.49 -19.91 2.26
C GLN A 53 8.58 -19.30 3.16
N LEU A 54 8.40 -19.37 4.48
CA LEU A 54 9.36 -18.82 5.44
C LEU A 54 10.72 -19.51 5.34
N ASN A 55 10.74 -20.84 5.23
CA ASN A 55 11.97 -21.62 5.06
C ASN A 55 12.71 -21.23 3.78
N GLN A 56 11.97 -21.06 2.67
CA GLN A 56 12.54 -20.64 1.40
C GLN A 56 13.10 -19.22 1.46
N LEU A 57 12.38 -18.27 2.06
CA LEU A 57 12.86 -16.90 2.25
C LEU A 57 14.17 -16.88 3.05
N SER A 58 14.22 -17.64 4.15
CA SER A 58 15.38 -17.71 5.04
C SER A 58 16.63 -18.33 4.37
N HIS A 59 16.44 -19.33 3.50
CA HIS A 59 17.57 -20.05 2.89
C HIS A 59 18.03 -19.46 1.56
N TYR A 60 17.13 -18.93 0.74
CA TYR A 60 17.47 -18.47 -0.61
C TYR A 60 17.77 -16.99 -0.71
N LEU A 61 17.26 -16.17 0.20
CA LEU A 61 17.43 -14.72 0.12
C LEU A 61 18.37 -14.22 1.20
N SER A 62 19.22 -13.27 0.84
CA SER A 62 20.03 -12.49 1.78
C SER A 62 19.41 -11.10 1.91
N VAL A 63 18.24 -11.02 2.55
CA VAL A 63 17.47 -9.78 2.67
C VAL A 63 18.10 -8.89 3.74
N THR A 64 18.12 -7.58 3.49
CA THR A 64 18.56 -6.57 4.48
C THR A 64 17.44 -5.58 4.84
N GLU A 65 16.33 -5.60 4.12
CA GLU A 65 15.17 -4.74 4.32
C GLU A 65 13.90 -5.58 4.35
N ILE A 66 13.24 -5.66 5.51
CA ILE A 66 11.98 -6.38 5.67
C ILE A 66 10.91 -5.41 6.14
N ASN A 67 9.77 -5.39 5.44
CA ASN A 67 8.59 -4.63 5.83
C ASN A 67 7.40 -5.57 6.04
N LEU A 68 6.95 -5.69 7.28
CA LEU A 68 5.81 -6.50 7.75
C LEU A 68 4.70 -5.61 8.32
N THR A 69 4.67 -4.32 7.96
CA THR A 69 3.61 -3.42 8.43
C THR A 69 2.27 -3.89 7.85
N GLY A 70 1.22 -3.98 8.69
CA GLY A 70 -0.06 -4.58 8.34
C GLY A 70 -0.10 -6.11 8.46
N THR A 71 1.02 -6.77 8.71
CA THR A 71 1.09 -8.23 8.90
C THR A 71 0.81 -8.60 10.36
N ILE A 72 0.06 -9.68 10.59
CA ILE A 72 -0.05 -10.27 11.92
C ILE A 72 1.22 -11.07 12.20
N MET A 73 2.00 -10.64 13.19
CA MET A 73 3.21 -11.33 13.60
C MET A 73 2.88 -12.70 14.23
N ILE A 74 3.66 -13.72 13.89
CA ILE A 74 3.52 -15.10 14.36
C ILE A 74 4.90 -15.66 14.72
N ASP A 75 4.95 -16.67 15.59
CA ASP A 75 6.23 -17.21 16.09
C ASP A 75 7.17 -17.70 14.97
N ALA A 76 6.60 -18.23 13.88
CA ALA A 76 7.36 -18.71 12.73
C ALA A 76 8.15 -17.60 11.99
N LEU A 77 7.76 -16.32 12.14
CA LEU A 77 8.49 -15.19 11.53
C LEU A 77 9.81 -14.89 12.26
N VAL A 78 9.89 -15.17 13.56
CA VAL A 78 11.07 -14.89 14.39
C VAL A 78 12.35 -15.54 13.85
N PRO A 79 12.40 -16.87 13.60
CA PRO A 79 13.60 -17.49 13.04
C PRO A 79 13.93 -16.99 11.62
N MET A 80 12.92 -16.63 10.83
CA MET A 80 13.13 -16.04 9.50
C MET A 80 13.82 -14.69 9.59
N LEU A 81 13.34 -13.79 10.46
CA LEU A 81 13.99 -12.49 10.71
C LEU A 81 15.44 -12.69 11.18
N LYS A 82 15.68 -13.65 12.08
CA LYS A 82 17.02 -13.93 12.63
C LYS A 82 18.01 -14.44 11.58
N SER A 83 17.53 -15.06 10.51
CA SER A 83 18.37 -15.59 9.43
C SER A 83 18.99 -14.52 8.52
N HIS A 84 18.60 -13.25 8.68
CA HIS A 84 18.97 -12.15 7.79
C HIS A 84 19.79 -11.07 8.51
N ASN A 85 20.68 -10.40 7.78
CA ASN A 85 21.51 -9.30 8.29
C ASN A 85 20.80 -7.96 8.00
N LEU A 86 19.83 -7.63 8.84
CA LEU A 86 18.89 -6.54 8.63
C LEU A 86 19.50 -5.17 8.89
N LYS A 87 19.28 -4.27 7.93
CA LYS A 87 19.53 -2.81 8.05
C LYS A 87 18.25 -2.02 8.28
N SER A 88 17.11 -2.58 7.87
CA SER A 88 15.78 -2.00 8.04
C SER A 88 14.76 -3.08 8.38
N LEU A 89 13.99 -2.85 9.43
CA LEU A 89 12.89 -3.72 9.84
C LEU A 89 11.64 -2.89 10.12
N SER A 90 10.54 -3.22 9.46
CA SER A 90 9.20 -2.80 9.86
C SER A 90 8.42 -4.02 10.32
N THR A 91 7.82 -3.94 11.52
CA THR A 91 6.98 -5.00 12.09
C THR A 91 5.50 -4.70 11.87
N GLY A 92 4.61 -5.62 12.25
CA GLY A 92 3.16 -5.41 12.20
C GLY A 92 2.49 -5.52 13.57
N TYR A 93 1.42 -6.31 13.64
CA TYR A 93 0.63 -6.50 14.86
C TYR A 93 1.19 -7.63 15.73
N PHE A 94 1.30 -7.41 17.03
CA PHE A 94 1.91 -8.36 17.97
C PHE A 94 0.91 -9.22 18.73
N PHE A 95 -0.40 -8.93 18.68
CA PHE A 95 -1.43 -9.61 19.52
C PHE A 95 -1.54 -11.15 19.40
N LYS A 96 -0.85 -11.78 18.44
CA LYS A 96 -0.78 -13.25 18.32
C LYS A 96 0.50 -13.87 18.87
N LEU A 97 1.47 -13.07 19.28
CA LEU A 97 2.75 -13.53 19.79
C LEU A 97 2.71 -13.75 21.32
N GLY A 98 1.98 -14.78 21.77
CA GLY A 98 1.78 -15.02 23.19
C GLY A 98 3.07 -15.25 24.00
N LYS A 99 4.18 -15.66 23.35
CA LYS A 99 5.50 -15.79 23.99
C LYS A 99 6.02 -14.45 24.53
N TYR A 100 5.66 -13.35 23.88
CA TYR A 100 6.12 -12.00 24.22
C TYR A 100 5.05 -11.20 24.95
N ASP A 101 4.02 -11.85 25.51
CA ASP A 101 3.04 -11.18 26.35
C ASP A 101 3.74 -10.63 27.61
N GLY A 102 3.75 -9.32 27.72
CA GLY A 102 4.32 -8.59 28.85
C GLY A 102 3.30 -8.39 29.98
N TYR A 103 3.82 -8.02 31.15
CA TYR A 103 2.99 -7.63 32.28
C TYR A 103 2.59 -6.15 32.20
N PHE A 104 1.34 -5.85 32.55
CA PHE A 104 0.80 -4.50 32.60
C PHE A 104 0.78 -3.97 34.04
N ASP A 105 1.54 -2.90 34.30
CA ASP A 105 1.50 -2.22 35.61
C ASP A 105 0.29 -1.27 35.71
N ASN A 106 -0.39 -1.28 36.86
CA ASN A 106 -1.59 -0.46 37.12
C ASN A 106 -1.20 0.96 37.56
N ARG A 107 -0.42 1.68 36.75
CA ARG A 107 -0.03 3.06 37.08
C ARG A 107 -1.17 4.05 36.84
N GLU A 108 -1.21 5.13 37.63
CA GLU A 108 -2.21 6.19 37.54
C GLU A 108 -2.26 6.86 36.15
N ASP A 109 -1.11 7.04 35.50
CA ASP A 109 -1.04 7.65 34.17
C ASP A 109 -1.61 6.76 33.06
N TYR A 110 -1.78 5.46 33.33
CA TYR A 110 -2.48 4.51 32.46
C TYR A 110 -3.99 4.47 32.68
N GLU A 111 -4.53 5.01 33.79
CA GLU A 111 -5.98 4.98 34.08
C GLU A 111 -6.81 5.63 32.97
N LYS A 112 -6.26 6.65 32.30
CA LYS A 112 -6.90 7.31 31.15
C LYS A 112 -7.03 6.41 29.91
N TYR A 113 -6.24 5.33 29.84
CA TYR A 113 -6.28 4.29 28.80
C TYR A 113 -6.89 2.97 29.31
N ALA A 114 -7.36 2.90 30.55
CA ALA A 114 -7.97 1.68 31.08
C ALA A 114 -9.33 1.40 30.41
N PRO A 115 -9.74 0.13 30.25
CA PRO A 115 -11.07 -0.20 29.79
C PRO A 115 -12.13 0.32 30.78
N ASN A 116 -13.04 1.17 30.28
CA ASN A 116 -14.13 1.73 31.08
C ASN A 116 -14.98 0.59 31.70
N ARG A 117 -15.09 0.54 33.03
CA ARG A 117 -15.79 -0.55 33.76
C ARG A 117 -17.30 -0.56 33.53
N ASN A 118 -17.85 0.54 33.04
CA ASN A 118 -19.26 0.65 32.68
C ASN A 118 -19.39 0.37 31.18
N GLY A 119 -19.82 -0.84 30.82
CA GLY A 119 -20.01 -1.33 29.45
C GLY A 119 -21.11 -0.62 28.63
N GLY A 120 -21.13 0.71 28.64
CA GLY A 120 -21.96 1.51 27.75
C GLY A 120 -21.48 1.37 26.31
N TYR A 121 -22.43 1.30 25.38
CA TYR A 121 -22.17 1.32 23.94
C TYR A 121 -21.26 2.50 23.60
N LEU A 122 -20.08 2.18 23.05
CA LEU A 122 -19.10 3.15 22.57
C LEU A 122 -19.77 3.99 21.48
N THR A 123 -20.02 5.27 21.72
CA THR A 123 -20.28 6.19 20.62
C THR A 123 -19.00 6.27 19.79
N ALA A 124 -19.13 6.37 18.46
CA ALA A 124 -18.01 6.45 17.51
C ALA A 124 -17.00 7.59 17.80
N SER A 125 -17.28 8.47 18.76
CA SER A 125 -16.46 9.61 19.18
C SER A 125 -15.34 9.28 20.19
N ASP A 126 -15.34 8.10 20.82
CA ASP A 126 -14.29 7.72 21.78
C ASP A 126 -13.20 6.87 21.10
N HIS A 127 -12.38 7.47 20.24
CA HIS A 127 -11.06 6.94 19.85
C HIS A 127 -10.05 6.99 21.02
N ARG A 128 -10.51 6.78 22.26
CA ARG A 128 -9.62 6.60 23.40
C ARG A 128 -8.96 5.25 23.21
N LYS A 129 -7.66 5.29 22.94
CA LYS A 129 -6.84 4.09 22.95
C LYS A 129 -6.95 3.42 24.31
N LYS A 130 -7.08 2.10 24.30
CA LYS A 130 -7.17 1.28 25.50
C LYS A 130 -6.08 0.23 25.45
N ILE A 131 -5.33 0.05 26.52
CA ILE A 131 -4.33 -1.01 26.55
C ILE A 131 -5.05 -2.35 26.75
N ARG A 132 -4.89 -3.27 25.79
CA ARG A 132 -5.39 -4.65 25.88
C ARG A 132 -4.27 -5.68 25.81
N HIS A 133 -3.18 -5.35 25.11
CA HIS A 133 -2.03 -6.21 24.93
C HIS A 133 -0.78 -5.44 25.32
N VAL A 134 0.03 -6.04 26.20
CA VAL A 134 1.37 -5.53 26.51
C VAL A 134 2.37 -6.50 25.90
N ILE A 135 3.37 -5.97 25.22
CA ILE A 135 4.31 -6.76 24.44
C ILE A 135 5.72 -6.46 24.93
N ASP A 136 6.46 -7.53 25.23
CA ASP A 136 7.89 -7.49 25.49
C ASP A 136 8.66 -7.37 24.17
N ILE A 137 8.73 -6.13 23.67
CA ILE A 137 9.37 -5.84 22.39
C ILE A 137 10.88 -6.08 22.43
N GLU A 138 11.50 -5.96 23.61
CA GLU A 138 12.91 -6.24 23.81
C GLU A 138 13.18 -7.74 23.56
N GLN A 139 12.46 -8.62 24.26
CA GLN A 139 12.63 -10.06 24.12
C GLN A 139 12.29 -10.53 22.70
N PHE A 140 11.31 -9.91 22.04
CA PHE A 140 11.01 -10.15 20.63
C PHE A 140 12.21 -9.78 19.73
N LEU A 141 12.77 -8.58 19.86
CA LEU A 141 13.89 -8.14 19.03
C LEU A 141 15.16 -8.96 19.30
N GLU A 142 15.40 -9.35 20.56
CA GLU A 142 16.53 -10.21 20.95
C GLU A 142 16.46 -11.59 20.26
N ASP A 143 15.25 -12.14 20.15
CA ASP A 143 15.02 -13.41 19.47
C ASP A 143 15.08 -13.26 17.93
N ALA A 144 14.49 -12.18 17.40
CA ALA A 144 14.28 -11.96 15.98
C ALA A 144 15.50 -11.39 15.24
N LEU A 145 16.47 -10.80 15.94
CA LEU A 145 17.66 -10.21 15.34
C LEU A 145 18.91 -11.05 15.62
N ASN A 146 19.77 -11.19 14.62
CA ASN A 146 21.12 -11.71 14.82
C ASN A 146 22.11 -10.59 15.20
N GLU A 147 23.31 -10.98 15.61
CA GLU A 147 24.33 -10.02 16.09
C GLU A 147 24.71 -8.97 15.04
N GLU A 148 24.80 -9.34 13.76
CA GLU A 148 25.10 -8.38 12.69
C GLU A 148 23.96 -7.37 12.50
N SER A 149 22.72 -7.83 12.55
CA SER A 149 21.54 -6.96 12.48
C SER A 149 21.51 -5.98 13.65
N LYS A 150 21.75 -6.45 14.88
CA LYS A 150 21.80 -5.58 16.06
C LYS A 150 22.81 -4.43 15.89
N GLN A 151 23.95 -4.71 15.25
CA GLN A 151 24.98 -3.69 14.99
C GLN A 151 24.70 -2.78 13.79
N THR A 152 23.94 -3.24 12.79
CA THR A 152 23.80 -2.55 11.49
C THR A 152 22.41 -1.99 11.21
N LEU A 153 21.41 -2.33 12.02
CA LEU A 153 20.05 -1.85 11.86
C LEU A 153 19.97 -0.33 12.08
N THR A 154 19.55 0.37 11.02
CA THR A 154 19.48 1.83 10.99
C THR A 154 18.05 2.35 11.00
N HIS A 155 17.09 1.50 10.65
CA HIS A 155 15.66 1.82 10.54
C HIS A 155 14.82 0.76 11.26
N LEU A 156 14.00 1.20 12.22
CA LEU A 156 13.05 0.37 12.94
C LEU A 156 11.67 1.03 12.91
N ASP A 157 10.69 0.35 12.32
CA ASP A 157 9.29 0.75 12.35
C ASP A 157 8.49 -0.28 13.16
N LEU A 158 7.99 0.13 14.32
CA LEU A 158 7.17 -0.71 15.20
C LEU A 158 5.67 -0.42 15.04
N SER A 159 5.26 0.29 13.99
CA SER A 159 3.87 0.62 13.72
C SER A 159 3.06 -0.62 13.30
N PRO A 160 1.79 -0.76 13.71
CA PRO A 160 0.97 -1.92 13.36
C PRO A 160 0.50 -1.91 11.89
N GLU A 161 -0.11 -0.81 11.43
CA GLU A 161 -0.54 -0.58 10.05
C GLU A 161 -0.50 0.92 9.71
N PRO A 162 -0.17 1.33 8.47
CA PRO A 162 -0.13 2.73 8.10
C PRO A 162 -1.54 3.36 7.94
N GLN A 163 -2.56 2.59 7.56
CA GLN A 163 -3.92 3.06 7.29
C GLN A 163 -4.99 2.02 7.61
N GLY A 164 -6.13 2.45 8.15
CA GLY A 164 -7.29 1.58 8.35
C GLY A 164 -8.33 2.19 9.29
N TYR A 165 -9.62 2.05 8.94
CA TYR A 165 -10.75 2.31 9.84
C TYR A 165 -10.83 1.28 10.98
N GLU A 166 -10.08 0.19 10.83
CA GLU A 166 -10.05 -0.88 11.80
C GLU A 166 -9.13 -0.50 12.96
N SER A 167 -9.71 -0.48 14.16
CA SER A 167 -9.05 -0.20 15.43
C SER A 167 -8.01 -1.27 15.85
N LYS A 168 -7.30 -1.91 14.91
CA LYS A 168 -6.33 -2.96 15.15
C LYS A 168 -4.96 -2.36 15.47
N GLY A 169 -4.31 -2.84 16.53
CA GLY A 169 -2.98 -2.39 16.98
C GLY A 169 -2.97 -1.10 17.81
N PHE A 170 -4.10 -0.38 17.93
CA PHE A 170 -4.25 0.79 18.80
C PHE A 170 -4.28 0.44 20.30
N ASP A 171 -4.42 -0.85 20.61
CA ASP A 171 -4.52 -1.40 21.96
C ASP A 171 -3.28 -2.19 22.41
N GLU A 172 -2.24 -2.19 21.59
CA GLU A 172 -0.93 -2.75 21.90
C GLU A 172 -0.01 -1.67 22.50
N HIS A 173 0.64 -2.05 23.61
CA HIS A 173 1.61 -1.24 24.34
C HIS A 173 2.88 -2.07 24.57
N PHE A 174 4.03 -1.43 24.74
CA PHE A 174 5.29 -2.11 25.03
C PHE A 174 5.60 -2.04 26.52
N VAL A 175 6.24 -3.08 27.06
CA VAL A 175 6.69 -3.11 28.46
C VAL A 175 7.50 -1.85 28.80
N ASP A 176 7.24 -1.26 29.96
CA ASP A 176 7.93 -0.06 30.44
C ASP A 176 9.46 -0.24 30.44
N GLY A 177 10.20 0.79 30.02
CA GLY A 177 11.66 0.78 30.00
C GLY A 177 12.29 0.07 28.81
N TRP A 178 11.49 -0.46 27.88
CA TRP A 178 12.00 -1.13 26.68
C TRP A 178 12.97 -0.27 25.87
N ALA A 179 12.77 1.06 25.83
CA ALA A 179 13.60 1.94 25.03
C ALA A 179 15.07 1.93 25.46
N GLY A 180 15.34 1.75 26.76
CA GLY A 180 16.70 1.60 27.29
C GLY A 180 17.42 0.41 26.69
N GLN A 181 16.79 -0.76 26.81
CA GLN A 181 17.37 -2.04 26.43
C GLN A 181 17.47 -2.18 24.91
N VAL A 182 16.46 -1.73 24.18
CA VAL A 182 16.50 -1.70 22.71
C VAL A 182 17.50 -0.65 22.20
N GLY A 183 17.71 0.47 22.91
CA GLY A 183 18.75 1.45 22.60
C GLY A 183 20.15 0.88 22.70
N ASP A 184 20.43 0.13 23.77
CA ASP A 184 21.71 -0.56 23.95
C ASP A 184 21.90 -1.67 22.90
N MET A 185 20.82 -2.36 22.52
CA MET A 185 20.84 -3.41 21.49
C MET A 185 21.09 -2.88 20.08
N LEU A 186 20.58 -1.68 19.75
CA LEU A 186 20.56 -1.12 18.38
C LEU A 186 21.32 0.22 18.30
N PRO A 187 22.66 0.23 18.49
CA PRO A 187 23.44 1.46 18.58
C PRO A 187 23.49 2.29 17.29
N SER A 188 23.20 1.67 16.13
CA SER A 188 23.23 2.31 14.80
C SER A 188 21.89 2.93 14.38
N LEU A 189 20.87 2.91 15.24
CA LEU A 189 19.53 3.34 14.87
C LEU A 189 19.48 4.85 14.56
N THR A 190 18.99 5.19 13.37
CA THR A 190 18.83 6.58 12.90
C THR A 190 17.39 6.94 12.56
N SER A 191 16.51 5.95 12.43
CA SER A 191 15.09 6.14 12.15
C SER A 191 14.24 5.23 13.04
N LEU A 192 13.30 5.83 13.78
CA LEU A 192 12.35 5.11 14.62
C LEU A 192 10.92 5.58 14.30
N ALA A 193 10.00 4.63 14.11
CA ALA A 193 8.57 4.91 13.95
C ALA A 193 7.72 4.10 14.94
N LEU A 194 6.80 4.79 15.59
CA LEU A 194 5.91 4.27 16.64
C LEU A 194 4.45 4.61 16.36
N ARG A 195 4.07 4.75 15.08
CA ARG A 195 2.74 5.25 14.71
C ARG A 195 1.67 4.38 15.35
N GLN A 196 0.59 5.00 15.76
CA GLN A 196 -0.58 4.30 16.32
C GLN A 196 -0.31 3.52 17.62
N ARG A 197 0.87 3.60 18.24
CA ARG A 197 1.13 2.99 19.56
C ARG A 197 0.66 3.85 20.72
N ILE A 198 0.44 3.25 21.89
CA ILE A 198 0.27 4.02 23.12
C ILE A 198 1.65 4.28 23.69
N LEU A 199 2.10 5.54 23.67
CA LEU A 199 3.39 5.95 24.19
C LEU A 199 3.21 6.95 25.32
N PRO A 200 3.47 6.55 26.58
CA PRO A 200 3.43 7.46 27.71
C PRO A 200 4.64 8.41 27.74
N ASP A 201 4.50 9.52 28.44
CA ASP A 201 5.48 10.61 28.46
C ASP A 201 6.85 10.19 29.06
N PHE A 202 6.86 9.30 30.06
CA PHE A 202 8.10 8.80 30.66
C PHE A 202 8.90 7.93 29.67
N GLU A 203 8.22 7.05 28.93
CA GLU A 203 8.86 6.18 27.95
C GLU A 203 9.37 6.98 26.75
N PHE A 204 8.65 8.03 26.35
CA PHE A 204 9.17 8.98 25.34
C PHE A 204 10.47 9.66 25.79
N THR A 205 10.59 9.97 27.09
CA THR A 205 11.84 10.52 27.64
C THR A 205 12.96 9.49 27.55
N ASN A 206 12.69 8.22 27.85
CA ASN A 206 13.65 7.12 27.69
C ASN A 206 14.10 6.99 26.23
N ILE A 207 13.17 7.00 25.26
CA ILE A 207 13.50 6.99 23.82
C ILE A 207 14.45 8.13 23.46
N CYS A 208 14.21 9.34 23.96
CA CYS A 208 15.06 10.49 23.67
C CYS A 208 16.49 10.34 24.21
N LEU A 209 16.67 9.62 25.33
CA LEU A 209 17.98 9.35 25.93
C LEU A 209 18.69 8.16 25.29
N SER A 210 17.94 7.12 24.94
CA SER A 210 18.45 5.85 24.44
C SER A 210 18.81 5.87 22.96
N PHE A 211 18.21 6.76 22.16
CA PHE A 211 18.47 6.86 20.72
C PHE A 211 18.97 8.26 20.30
N PRO A 212 20.12 8.74 20.82
CA PRO A 212 20.60 10.11 20.57
C PRO A 212 21.01 10.38 19.12
N ASN A 213 21.21 9.32 18.32
CA ASN A 213 21.62 9.39 16.91
C ASN A 213 20.43 9.48 15.93
N LEU A 214 19.19 9.52 16.42
CA LEU A 214 18.01 9.61 15.54
C LEU A 214 18.06 10.86 14.64
N LEU A 215 17.84 10.62 13.36
CA LEU A 215 17.63 11.60 12.30
C LEU A 215 16.15 11.72 11.94
N LYS A 216 15.40 10.63 12.03
CA LYS A 216 13.96 10.55 11.73
C LYS A 216 13.21 9.95 12.93
N LEU A 217 12.13 10.61 13.34
CA LEU A 217 11.23 10.11 14.39
C LEU A 217 9.77 10.33 14.00
N ASP A 218 8.97 9.25 14.06
CA ASP A 218 7.54 9.28 13.80
C ASP A 218 6.73 8.88 15.03
N LEU A 219 5.98 9.86 15.55
CA LEU A 219 5.14 9.75 16.74
C LEU A 219 3.65 9.90 16.39
N THR A 220 3.29 9.70 15.14
CA THR A 220 1.93 9.99 14.68
C THR A 220 0.91 9.17 15.45
N ASN A 221 -0.03 9.87 16.06
CA ASN A 221 -1.06 9.33 16.93
C ASN A 221 -0.52 8.50 18.10
N THR A 222 0.56 8.89 18.80
CA THR A 222 1.06 8.11 19.95
C THR A 222 0.40 8.41 21.31
N CYS A 223 -0.60 9.29 21.33
CA CYS A 223 -1.26 9.81 22.54
C CYS A 223 -0.35 10.58 23.52
N LEU A 224 0.85 10.99 23.09
CA LEU A 224 1.73 11.87 23.87
C LEU A 224 1.07 13.21 24.19
N GLU A 225 1.28 13.68 25.42
CA GLU A 225 0.74 14.96 25.90
C GLU A 225 1.82 16.04 26.07
N THR A 226 3.08 15.66 25.94
CA THR A 226 4.26 16.52 25.98
C THR A 226 5.36 15.97 25.07
N LEU A 227 6.25 16.85 24.59
CA LEU A 227 7.48 16.51 23.88
C LEU A 227 8.70 16.79 24.79
N HIS A 228 8.56 16.54 26.09
CA HIS A 228 9.68 16.65 27.03
C HIS A 228 10.71 15.54 26.74
N GLY A 229 11.99 15.87 26.80
CA GLY A 229 13.09 14.99 26.41
C GLY A 229 13.58 15.23 24.98
N ILE A 230 12.74 15.78 24.07
CA ILE A 230 13.07 15.81 22.63
C ILE A 230 14.35 16.56 22.30
N LYS A 231 14.78 17.53 23.13
CA LYS A 231 16.04 18.27 22.96
C LYS A 231 17.29 17.38 22.93
N GLU A 232 17.23 16.19 23.52
CA GLU A 232 18.37 15.24 23.56
C GLU A 232 18.63 14.64 22.16
N LEU A 233 17.63 14.65 21.28
CA LEU A 233 17.75 14.24 19.88
C LEU A 233 18.37 15.36 19.04
N ALA A 234 19.58 15.79 19.38
CA ALA A 234 20.23 16.97 18.79
C ALA A 234 20.47 16.85 17.26
N ASN A 235 20.49 15.62 16.74
CA ASN A 235 20.67 15.32 15.32
C ASN A 235 19.36 15.20 14.54
N LEU A 236 18.20 15.30 15.19
CA LEU A 236 16.92 15.06 14.56
C LEU A 236 16.64 16.06 13.42
N GLU A 237 16.34 15.52 12.24
CA GLU A 237 16.11 16.30 11.01
C GLU A 237 14.65 16.22 10.54
N THR A 238 13.99 15.08 10.80
CA THR A 238 12.60 14.83 10.41
C THR A 238 11.79 14.38 11.63
N LEU A 239 10.70 15.09 11.90
CA LEU A 239 9.78 14.78 12.98
C LEU A 239 8.34 14.73 12.46
N ARG A 240 7.63 13.63 12.73
CA ARG A 240 6.19 13.50 12.45
C ARG A 240 5.43 13.39 13.77
N VAL A 241 4.47 14.28 13.96
CA VAL A 241 3.74 14.49 15.23
C VAL A 241 2.23 14.67 15.01
N GLY A 242 1.71 14.03 13.95
CA GLY A 242 0.29 14.05 13.65
C GLY A 242 -0.56 13.53 14.80
N CYS A 243 -1.77 14.09 14.95
CA CYS A 243 -2.76 13.66 15.95
C CYS A 243 -2.29 13.73 17.43
N LEU A 244 -1.19 14.40 17.74
CA LEU A 244 -0.77 14.65 19.13
C LEU A 244 -1.59 15.79 19.76
N LYS A 245 -1.97 15.59 21.03
CA LYS A 245 -2.80 16.53 21.81
C LYS A 245 -2.01 17.04 23.02
N ILE A 246 -1.17 18.04 22.78
CA ILE A 246 -0.30 18.61 23.82
C ILE A 246 -1.11 19.52 24.75
N LYS A 247 -1.18 19.19 26.03
CA LYS A 247 -2.09 19.89 26.98
C LYS A 247 -1.73 21.36 27.22
N LYS A 248 -0.44 21.72 27.18
CA LYS A 248 0.06 23.06 27.54
C LYS A 248 1.18 23.49 26.60
N ALA A 249 1.32 24.79 26.35
CA ALA A 249 2.39 25.34 25.50
C ALA A 249 3.81 24.94 25.96
N GLY A 250 4.02 24.77 27.28
CA GLY A 250 5.27 24.28 27.82
C GLY A 250 5.68 22.89 27.30
N GLY A 251 4.72 22.07 26.88
CA GLY A 251 4.96 20.71 26.36
C GLY A 251 5.69 20.67 25.02
N ILE A 252 5.70 21.77 24.24
CA ILE A 252 6.49 21.87 23.01
C ILE A 252 7.76 22.71 23.19
N ARG A 253 8.07 23.18 24.40
CA ARG A 253 9.14 24.17 24.60
C ARG A 253 10.50 23.66 24.11
N GLN A 254 10.81 22.38 24.34
CA GLN A 254 12.08 21.76 23.97
C GLN A 254 12.20 21.46 22.47
N LEU A 255 11.09 21.43 21.72
CA LEU A 255 11.10 21.27 20.26
C LEU A 255 11.94 22.37 19.59
N PHE A 256 11.92 23.58 20.16
CA PHE A 256 12.67 24.73 19.65
C PHE A 256 14.18 24.68 19.92
N ASP A 257 14.66 23.67 20.66
CA ASP A 257 16.07 23.44 20.91
C ASP A 257 16.71 22.52 19.84
N LEU A 258 15.88 21.90 18.98
CA LEU A 258 16.33 21.12 17.83
C LEU A 258 16.89 22.02 16.72
N LYS A 259 18.21 22.03 16.56
CA LYS A 259 18.91 22.91 15.60
C LYS A 259 18.96 22.36 14.18
N LYS A 260 18.88 21.03 14.02
CA LYS A 260 18.97 20.35 12.72
C LYS A 260 17.61 19.98 12.12
N ILE A 261 16.50 20.32 12.79
CA ILE A 261 15.16 19.99 12.27
C ILE A 261 14.89 20.74 10.97
N ARG A 262 14.62 19.97 9.90
CA ARG A 262 14.35 20.47 8.55
C ARG A 262 12.93 20.15 8.09
N ASN A 263 12.40 19.01 8.50
CA ASN A 263 11.09 18.52 8.07
C ASN A 263 10.19 18.29 9.28
N LEU A 264 9.03 18.94 9.29
CA LEU A 264 8.04 18.78 10.36
C LEU A 264 6.69 18.43 9.75
N SER A 265 6.14 17.28 10.12
CA SER A 265 4.83 16.85 9.65
C SER A 265 3.81 16.78 10.78
N PHE A 266 2.63 17.35 10.51
CA PHE A 266 1.42 17.22 11.31
C PHE A 266 0.40 16.28 10.65
N GLU A 267 0.82 15.58 9.59
CA GLU A 267 -0.03 14.68 8.81
C GLU A 267 -0.70 13.63 9.67
N ILE A 268 -1.95 13.33 9.35
CA ILE A 268 -2.77 12.39 10.11
C ILE A 268 -3.18 11.25 9.18
N THR A 269 -2.96 10.03 9.65
CA THR A 269 -3.16 8.82 8.84
C THR A 269 -4.63 8.40 8.69
N SER A 270 -5.56 9.07 9.38
CA SER A 270 -7.00 8.80 9.30
C SER A 270 -7.74 10.04 8.84
N SER A 271 -8.11 10.06 7.56
CA SER A 271 -8.94 11.11 6.98
C SER A 271 -10.41 11.00 7.45
N GLY A 272 -10.83 9.89 8.05
CA GLY A 272 -12.22 9.63 8.43
C GLY A 272 -12.66 10.11 9.82
N CYS A 273 -11.74 10.36 10.78
CA CYS A 273 -12.15 10.84 12.11
C CYS A 273 -11.89 12.35 12.31
N ASP A 274 -12.97 13.11 12.49
CA ASP A 274 -12.90 14.52 12.91
C ASP A 274 -12.20 14.71 14.26
N CYS A 275 -12.24 13.71 15.14
CA CYS A 275 -11.53 13.70 16.43
C CYS A 275 -10.00 13.66 16.30
N CYS A 276 -9.49 13.06 15.22
CA CYS A 276 -8.07 12.87 14.94
C CYS A 276 -7.50 14.11 14.23
N ARG A 277 -8.33 14.79 13.41
CA ARG A 277 -8.02 16.05 12.69
C ARG A 277 -7.66 17.24 13.57
N GLN A 278 -7.76 17.10 14.90
CA GLN A 278 -7.61 18.17 15.90
C GLN A 278 -6.24 18.18 16.63
N GLY A 279 -5.14 17.79 15.95
CA GLY A 279 -3.80 17.99 16.50
C GLY A 279 -3.54 19.47 16.78
N ASN A 280 -2.92 19.83 17.92
CA ASN A 280 -2.82 21.24 18.34
C ASN A 280 -1.40 21.83 18.29
N ILE A 281 -0.38 21.03 17.91
CA ILE A 281 1.02 21.47 17.90
C ILE A 281 1.23 22.65 16.95
N HIS A 282 0.65 22.63 15.75
CA HIS A 282 0.76 23.75 14.81
C HIS A 282 0.24 25.08 15.41
N SER A 283 -0.85 25.04 16.17
CA SER A 283 -1.41 26.19 16.88
C SER A 283 -0.45 26.69 17.97
N LEU A 284 0.15 25.77 18.73
CA LEU A 284 1.13 26.11 19.76
C LEU A 284 2.41 26.73 19.17
N LEU A 285 2.88 26.22 18.03
CA LEU A 285 4.03 26.80 17.32
C LEU A 285 3.78 28.25 16.90
N MET A 286 2.58 28.53 16.35
CA MET A 286 2.21 29.89 15.95
C MET A 286 2.07 30.86 17.12
N LYS A 287 1.67 30.37 18.31
CA LYS A 287 1.52 31.18 19.53
C LYS A 287 2.83 31.39 20.30
N SER A 288 3.84 30.57 20.05
CA SER A 288 5.15 30.69 20.68
C SER A 288 5.86 31.96 20.20
N ASP A 289 6.82 32.45 20.96
CA ASP A 289 7.80 33.46 20.49
C ASP A 289 9.09 32.82 19.95
N ARG A 290 9.28 31.51 20.18
CA ARG A 290 10.42 30.73 19.68
C ARG A 290 10.15 30.20 18.26
N ARG A 291 11.21 29.97 17.48
CA ARG A 291 11.11 29.57 16.08
C ARG A 291 12.06 28.43 15.75
N LEU A 292 11.62 27.51 14.89
CA LEU A 292 12.45 26.49 14.25
C LEU A 292 13.13 27.12 13.03
N ARG A 293 14.34 27.65 13.22
CA ARG A 293 15.01 28.50 12.20
C ARG A 293 15.50 27.71 10.98
N SER A 294 15.77 26.42 11.16
CA SER A 294 16.28 25.51 10.14
C SER A 294 15.17 24.78 9.37
N LEU A 295 13.90 25.09 9.66
CA LEU A 295 12.75 24.42 9.09
C LEU A 295 12.62 24.74 7.59
N GLU A 296 12.65 23.71 6.76
CA GLU A 296 12.62 23.80 5.30
C GLU A 296 11.30 23.30 4.72
N THR A 297 10.73 22.24 5.30
CA THR A 297 9.47 21.66 4.81
C THR A 297 8.50 21.46 5.96
N VAL A 298 7.21 21.72 5.68
CA VAL A 298 6.12 21.48 6.63
C VAL A 298 4.96 20.82 5.93
N ASP A 299 4.37 19.82 6.60
CA ASP A 299 3.24 19.07 6.08
C ASP A 299 2.03 19.21 7.02
N PHE A 300 0.94 19.74 6.48
CA PHE A 300 -0.35 19.93 7.14
C PHE A 300 -1.43 18.99 6.57
N SER A 301 -1.05 18.00 5.77
CA SER A 301 -2.00 17.14 5.07
C SER A 301 -2.95 16.41 6.03
N ASN A 302 -4.18 16.18 5.59
CA ASN A 302 -5.24 15.52 6.38
C ASN A 302 -5.58 16.23 7.72
N THR A 303 -5.26 17.51 7.87
CA THR A 303 -5.64 18.33 9.05
C THR A 303 -6.72 19.35 8.70
N ASN A 304 -7.39 19.92 9.72
CA ASN A 304 -8.34 21.03 9.56
C ASN A 304 -7.64 22.39 9.37
N PHE A 305 -6.54 22.43 8.64
CA PHE A 305 -5.78 23.67 8.39
C PHE A 305 -6.48 24.51 7.31
N GLU A 306 -6.53 25.83 7.52
CA GLU A 306 -7.27 26.79 6.68
C GLU A 306 -6.36 27.92 6.12
N ASP A 307 -6.81 28.60 5.06
CA ASP A 307 -6.04 29.63 4.33
C ASP A 307 -5.61 30.85 5.16
N GLY A 308 -6.42 31.26 6.16
CA GLY A 308 -6.01 32.34 7.06
C GLY A 308 -4.75 32.00 7.87
N THR A 309 -4.57 30.70 8.13
CA THR A 309 -3.50 30.17 8.99
C THR A 309 -2.21 29.97 8.21
N ILE A 310 -2.28 29.48 6.96
CA ILE A 310 -1.09 29.27 6.13
C ILE A 310 -0.34 30.58 5.87
N ASN A 311 -1.05 31.65 5.55
CA ASN A 311 -0.45 32.96 5.30
C ASN A 311 0.27 33.51 6.55
N ARG A 312 -0.28 33.25 7.75
CA ARG A 312 0.37 33.62 9.01
C ARG A 312 1.62 32.78 9.25
N PHE A 313 1.54 31.47 8.97
CA PHE A 313 2.66 30.56 9.11
C PHE A 313 3.82 30.95 8.19
N LEU A 314 3.56 31.24 6.92
CA LEU A 314 4.57 31.66 5.94
C LEU A 314 5.22 33.01 6.29
N LYS A 315 4.49 33.94 6.91
CA LYS A 315 5.06 35.19 7.43
C LYS A 315 6.06 34.95 8.56
N ILE A 316 5.83 33.93 9.37
CA ILE A 316 6.68 33.55 10.50
C ILE A 316 7.91 32.76 10.02
N TYR A 317 7.71 31.80 9.13
CA TYR A 317 8.73 30.86 8.64
C TYR A 317 9.19 31.21 7.22
N LYS A 318 9.96 32.29 7.10
CA LYS A 318 10.38 32.85 5.79
C LYS A 318 11.36 31.98 5.00
N ASN A 319 12.02 31.02 5.64
CA ASN A 319 13.02 30.13 5.02
C ASN A 319 12.41 28.83 4.48
N LEU A 320 11.08 28.68 4.58
CA LEU A 320 10.40 27.47 4.14
C LEU A 320 10.56 27.30 2.62
N LYS A 321 10.95 26.10 2.18
CA LYS A 321 11.09 25.72 0.78
C LYS A 321 9.83 25.08 0.23
N SER A 322 9.13 24.29 1.05
CA SER A 322 7.89 23.64 0.63
C SER A 322 6.86 23.50 1.76
N ILE A 323 5.60 23.42 1.34
CA ILE A 323 4.46 23.14 2.21
C ILE A 323 3.56 22.11 1.55
N SER A 324 3.04 21.18 2.35
CA SER A 324 2.03 20.23 1.90
C SER A 324 0.70 20.46 2.60
N VAL A 325 -0.37 20.46 1.81
CA VAL A 325 -1.75 20.79 2.23
C VAL A 325 -2.78 19.83 1.62
N CYS A 326 -2.36 18.59 1.33
CA CYS A 326 -3.23 17.57 0.75
C CYS A 326 -4.43 17.28 1.67
N GLN A 327 -5.62 17.20 1.10
CA GLN A 327 -6.89 16.99 1.84
C GLN A 327 -7.14 17.98 3.01
N THR A 328 -6.71 19.23 2.87
CA THR A 328 -7.05 20.30 3.83
C THR A 328 -8.17 21.19 3.30
N LEU A 329 -8.58 22.21 4.07
CA LEU A 329 -9.50 23.26 3.62
C LEU A 329 -8.78 24.39 2.87
N VAL A 330 -7.45 24.33 2.75
CA VAL A 330 -6.65 25.32 2.01
C VAL A 330 -7.00 25.27 0.52
N GLU A 331 -7.33 26.43 -0.05
CA GLU A 331 -7.59 26.58 -1.49
C GLU A 331 -6.31 26.89 -2.27
N MET A 332 -5.26 27.35 -1.59
CA MET A 332 -3.97 27.69 -2.20
C MET A 332 -3.35 26.50 -2.95
N THR A 333 -3.26 26.63 -4.28
CA THR A 333 -2.58 25.67 -5.17
C THR A 333 -1.16 26.11 -5.56
N THR A 334 -0.85 27.41 -5.46
CA THR A 334 0.46 27.96 -5.82
C THR A 334 0.89 29.09 -4.89
N HIS A 335 2.19 29.28 -4.74
CA HIS A 335 2.78 30.41 -4.03
C HIS A 335 4.11 30.81 -4.71
N PRO A 336 4.45 32.10 -4.87
CA PRO A 336 5.56 32.53 -5.73
C PRO A 336 6.95 32.02 -5.30
N THR A 337 7.15 31.81 -4.01
CA THR A 337 8.49 31.54 -3.44
C THR A 337 8.66 30.14 -2.84
N ILE A 338 7.59 29.34 -2.76
CA ILE A 338 7.63 28.02 -2.12
C ILE A 338 6.92 27.00 -3.00
N ILE A 339 7.35 25.75 -2.88
CA ILE A 339 6.69 24.62 -3.50
C ILE A 339 5.46 24.26 -2.67
N VAL A 340 4.29 24.26 -3.30
CA VAL A 340 3.04 23.78 -2.69
C VAL A 340 2.74 22.39 -3.23
N TYR A 341 2.52 21.44 -2.33
CA TYR A 341 1.98 20.10 -2.59
C TYR A 341 0.51 20.07 -2.16
N HIS A 342 -0.38 19.65 -3.05
CA HIS A 342 -1.82 19.68 -2.84
C HIS A 342 -2.50 18.62 -3.70
N THR A 343 -3.73 18.27 -3.36
CA THR A 343 -4.51 17.23 -4.06
C THR A 343 -5.78 17.77 -4.70
N ARG A 344 -5.79 19.07 -5.02
CA ARG A 344 -6.93 19.76 -5.67
C ARG A 344 -7.05 19.54 -7.18
N THR A 345 -5.96 19.18 -7.84
CA THR A 345 -5.90 18.97 -9.29
C THR A 345 -5.09 17.72 -9.60
N VAL A 346 -5.22 17.19 -10.82
CA VAL A 346 -4.44 16.03 -11.29
C VAL A 346 -2.94 16.32 -11.19
N GLN A 347 -2.47 17.46 -11.70
CA GLN A 347 -1.06 17.85 -11.65
C GLN A 347 -0.55 18.03 -10.21
N GLY A 348 -1.39 18.60 -9.33
CA GLY A 348 -1.09 18.69 -7.91
C GLY A 348 -0.90 17.32 -7.27
N CYS A 349 -1.81 16.38 -7.57
CA CYS A 349 -1.73 15.01 -7.08
C CYS A 349 -0.47 14.31 -7.60
N ILE A 350 -0.15 14.39 -8.90
CA ILE A 350 1.07 13.80 -9.48
C ILE A 350 2.32 14.34 -8.78
N LYS A 351 2.41 15.66 -8.61
CA LYS A 351 3.52 16.32 -7.92
C LYS A 351 3.64 15.88 -6.46
N SER A 352 2.51 15.75 -5.77
CA SER A 352 2.44 15.29 -4.37
C SER A 352 2.80 13.81 -4.26
N LEU A 353 2.39 12.98 -5.21
CA LEU A 353 2.69 11.55 -5.27
C LEU A 353 4.19 11.32 -5.43
N LYS A 354 4.84 12.03 -6.36
CA LYS A 354 6.30 12.01 -6.52
C LYS A 354 7.00 12.39 -5.21
N TYR A 355 6.58 13.49 -4.59
CA TYR A 355 7.14 13.95 -3.31
C TYR A 355 7.00 12.94 -2.16
N TYR A 356 5.82 12.37 -1.96
CA TYR A 356 5.61 11.41 -0.87
C TYR A 356 6.25 10.05 -1.12
N THR A 357 6.43 9.69 -2.39
CA THR A 357 7.22 8.52 -2.77
C THR A 357 8.68 8.72 -2.37
N GLU A 358 9.28 9.86 -2.70
CA GLU A 358 10.65 10.22 -2.29
C GLU A 358 10.82 10.32 -0.77
N MET A 359 9.76 10.73 -0.05
CA MET A 359 9.75 10.83 1.41
C MET A 359 9.50 9.50 2.13
N GLU A 360 9.36 8.40 1.38
CA GLU A 360 9.04 7.07 1.90
C GLU A 360 7.81 7.10 2.82
N ASN A 361 6.77 7.86 2.43
CA ASN A 361 5.53 7.99 3.20
C ASN A 361 4.38 7.19 2.55
N PRO A 362 4.26 5.87 2.83
CA PRO A 362 3.25 5.02 2.20
C PRO A 362 1.81 5.50 2.48
N VAL A 363 1.56 6.10 3.64
CA VAL A 363 0.25 6.63 4.02
C VAL A 363 -0.17 7.73 3.05
N MET A 364 0.70 8.73 2.87
CA MET A 364 0.38 9.84 1.98
C MET A 364 0.41 9.44 0.51
N VAL A 365 1.24 8.48 0.12
CA VAL A 365 1.24 7.92 -1.23
C VAL A 365 -0.12 7.34 -1.56
N ASP A 366 -0.64 6.47 -0.70
CA ASP A 366 -1.95 5.85 -0.89
C ASP A 366 -3.11 6.87 -0.81
N SER A 367 -3.07 7.80 0.15
CA SER A 367 -4.04 8.90 0.24
C SER A 367 -4.04 9.83 -0.99
N VAL A 368 -2.87 10.14 -1.55
CA VAL A 368 -2.74 10.99 -2.75
C VAL A 368 -3.16 10.23 -3.99
N MET A 369 -2.83 8.93 -4.05
CA MET A 369 -3.37 8.04 -5.06
C MET A 369 -4.90 8.16 -4.99
N ASP A 370 -5.58 7.78 -3.91
CA ASP A 370 -7.06 7.78 -3.80
C ASP A 370 -7.76 9.00 -4.41
N LEU A 371 -7.24 10.19 -4.12
CA LEU A 371 -7.77 11.45 -4.66
C LEU A 371 -7.48 11.66 -6.14
N LEU A 372 -6.30 11.25 -6.62
CA LEU A 372 -5.97 11.26 -8.04
C LEU A 372 -6.99 10.43 -8.83
N ASN A 373 -7.47 9.30 -8.29
CA ASN A 373 -8.51 8.47 -8.93
C ASN A 373 -9.83 9.21 -8.96
N ASP A 374 -10.22 9.78 -7.82
CA ASP A 374 -11.44 10.56 -7.72
C ASP A 374 -11.46 11.73 -8.74
N HIS A 375 -10.34 12.43 -8.91
CA HIS A 375 -10.19 13.46 -9.93
C HIS A 375 -10.32 12.93 -11.35
N LEU A 376 -9.57 11.87 -11.67
CA LEU A 376 -9.59 11.26 -13.01
C LEU A 376 -10.96 10.66 -13.35
N SER A 377 -11.70 10.17 -12.34
CA SER A 377 -13.05 9.61 -12.47
C SER A 377 -14.12 10.69 -12.69
N ARG A 378 -13.96 11.86 -12.05
CA ARG A 378 -14.96 12.94 -12.12
C ARG A 378 -14.85 13.78 -13.39
N SER A 379 -13.65 14.05 -13.88
CA SER A 379 -13.44 14.74 -15.17
C SER A 379 -11.98 14.72 -15.60
N THR A 380 -11.74 14.38 -16.87
CA THR A 380 -10.41 14.53 -17.51
C THR A 380 -10.27 15.85 -18.29
N THR A 381 -11.25 16.76 -18.20
CA THR A 381 -11.20 18.04 -18.91
C THR A 381 -10.00 18.87 -18.45
N GLY A 382 -9.07 19.18 -19.36
CA GLY A 382 -7.84 19.93 -19.06
C GLY A 382 -6.63 19.08 -18.68
N VAL A 383 -6.73 17.75 -18.69
CA VAL A 383 -5.58 16.85 -18.48
C VAL A 383 -4.92 16.56 -19.83
N THR A 384 -3.66 16.97 -19.98
CA THR A 384 -2.87 16.80 -21.21
C THR A 384 -2.34 15.37 -21.35
N ASP A 385 -1.86 14.98 -22.54
CA ASP A 385 -1.21 13.67 -22.72
C ASP A 385 0.04 13.54 -21.86
N ASP A 386 0.81 14.62 -21.72
CA ASP A 386 1.98 14.70 -20.85
C ASP A 386 1.60 14.44 -19.38
N ASP A 387 0.47 15.00 -18.90
CA ASP A 387 -0.02 14.76 -17.54
C ASP A 387 -0.34 13.27 -17.29
N PHE A 388 -0.91 12.56 -18.29
CA PHE A 388 -1.17 11.13 -18.16
C PHE A 388 0.11 10.29 -18.15
N GLN A 389 1.09 10.64 -18.97
CA GLN A 389 2.39 9.97 -18.95
C GLN A 389 3.11 10.20 -17.62
N ASP A 390 3.09 11.43 -17.12
CA ASP A 390 3.68 11.79 -15.83
C ASP A 390 2.96 11.13 -14.65
N CYS A 391 1.64 11.01 -14.74
CA CYS A 391 0.81 10.25 -13.80
C CYS A 391 1.23 8.78 -13.76
N LEU A 392 1.29 8.12 -14.91
CA LEU A 392 1.67 6.71 -15.01
C LEU A 392 3.07 6.47 -14.45
N LYS A 393 4.04 7.34 -14.76
CA LYS A 393 5.40 7.27 -14.21
C LYS A 393 5.41 7.41 -12.69
N ALA A 394 4.64 8.36 -12.14
CA ALA A 394 4.55 8.56 -10.70
C ALA A 394 3.90 7.36 -9.99
N VAL A 395 2.81 6.83 -10.55
CA VAL A 395 2.12 5.64 -10.02
C VAL A 395 3.01 4.41 -10.08
N ASN A 396 3.67 4.14 -11.22
CA ASN A 396 4.61 3.03 -11.34
C ASN A 396 5.74 3.11 -10.30
N SER A 397 6.30 4.32 -10.10
CA SER A 397 7.35 4.54 -9.10
C SER A 397 6.85 4.29 -7.67
N ALA A 398 5.63 4.73 -7.35
CA ALA A 398 5.02 4.50 -6.04
C ALA A 398 4.75 3.01 -5.79
N ILE A 399 4.18 2.31 -6.77
CA ILE A 399 3.88 0.88 -6.66
C ILE A 399 5.16 0.05 -6.49
N GLU A 400 6.23 0.38 -7.22
CA GLU A 400 7.53 -0.29 -7.09
C GLU A 400 8.13 -0.15 -5.68
N LEU A 401 7.87 0.96 -4.99
CA LEU A 401 8.47 1.25 -3.69
C LEU A 401 7.67 0.70 -2.52
N PHE A 402 6.33 0.71 -2.58
CA PHE A 402 5.47 0.42 -1.42
C PHE A 402 4.67 -0.87 -1.51
N SER A 403 4.75 -1.66 -2.59
CA SER A 403 3.94 -2.88 -2.78
C SER A 403 2.48 -2.63 -2.35
N CYS A 404 1.83 -1.66 -2.99
CA CYS A 404 0.49 -1.20 -2.59
C CYS A 404 -0.57 -2.24 -3.00
N GLU A 405 -0.63 -3.34 -2.23
CA GLU A 405 -1.41 -4.55 -2.54
C GLU A 405 -2.93 -4.33 -2.48
N GLN A 406 -3.42 -3.27 -1.81
CA GLN A 406 -4.86 -3.03 -1.67
C GLN A 406 -5.41 -1.92 -2.58
N SER A 407 -4.61 -0.93 -2.98
CA SER A 407 -5.10 0.15 -3.85
C SER A 407 -4.59 0.07 -5.29
N GLY A 408 -3.50 -0.65 -5.59
CA GLY A 408 -2.89 -0.82 -6.92
C GLY A 408 -3.88 -1.09 -8.07
N THR A 409 -4.92 -1.87 -7.78
CA THR A 409 -5.87 -2.41 -8.75
C THR A 409 -6.79 -1.34 -9.34
N PRO A 410 -7.56 -0.56 -8.56
CA PRO A 410 -8.30 0.60 -9.07
C PRO A 410 -7.50 1.54 -9.97
N TRP A 411 -6.19 1.75 -9.71
CA TRP A 411 -5.34 2.71 -10.42
C TRP A 411 -5.09 2.36 -11.87
N ILE A 412 -4.65 1.13 -12.12
CA ILE A 412 -4.34 0.68 -13.47
C ILE A 412 -5.63 0.55 -14.26
N LEU A 413 -6.71 0.14 -13.59
CA LEU A 413 -8.05 0.10 -14.15
C LEU A 413 -8.55 1.47 -14.57
N LEU A 414 -8.22 2.56 -13.90
CA LEU A 414 -8.65 3.89 -14.35
C LEU A 414 -7.76 4.47 -15.46
N LEU A 415 -6.45 4.27 -15.37
CA LEU A 415 -5.51 4.71 -16.41
C LEU A 415 -5.75 3.98 -17.74
N CYS A 416 -6.15 2.71 -17.68
CA CYS A 416 -6.46 1.91 -18.87
C CYS A 416 -7.95 1.88 -19.23
N GLY A 417 -8.83 1.90 -18.23
CA GLY A 417 -10.28 1.76 -18.35
C GLY A 417 -11.01 3.02 -18.76
N ASN A 418 -10.28 4.15 -18.92
CA ASN A 418 -10.74 5.22 -19.80
C ASN A 418 -10.95 4.76 -21.26
N VAL A 419 -10.63 3.51 -21.60
CA VAL A 419 -10.99 2.90 -22.89
C VAL A 419 -12.40 2.27 -22.93
N GLU A 420 -13.05 1.90 -21.81
CA GLU A 420 -14.39 1.27 -21.92
C GLU A 420 -15.28 1.24 -20.66
N ILE A 421 -14.84 1.76 -19.49
CA ILE A 421 -15.68 1.77 -18.28
C ILE A 421 -16.59 3.01 -18.29
N LEU A 422 -17.49 3.03 -19.25
CA LEU A 422 -18.80 3.68 -19.18
C LEU A 422 -19.88 2.86 -19.90
N LEU A 423 -19.55 1.72 -20.55
CA LEU A 423 -20.49 1.03 -21.45
C LEU A 423 -21.18 -0.24 -20.92
N LEU A 424 -20.99 -0.67 -19.67
CA LEU A 424 -21.65 -1.89 -19.17
C LEU A 424 -22.21 -1.78 -17.74
N ASN A 425 -23.06 -0.78 -17.49
CA ASN A 425 -24.11 -0.90 -16.48
C ASN A 425 -25.44 -0.37 -17.04
N SER A 426 -26.05 -1.15 -17.94
CA SER A 426 -27.48 -1.01 -18.24
C SER A 426 -28.08 -2.29 -18.83
N THR A 427 -28.47 -3.23 -17.96
CA THR A 427 -29.69 -4.01 -18.20
C THR A 427 -30.35 -4.40 -16.86
N GLY A 428 -31.31 -3.58 -16.41
CA GLY A 428 -32.35 -3.89 -15.40
C GLY A 428 -31.87 -3.93 -13.94
N THR A 429 -32.52 -3.33 -12.95
CA THR A 429 -33.91 -2.86 -12.78
C THR A 429 -33.98 -1.86 -11.61
N GLY A 430 -35.00 -0.99 -11.59
CA GLY A 430 -35.57 -0.46 -10.34
C GLY A 430 -35.39 1.03 -10.06
N GLN A 431 -36.51 1.77 -10.13
CA GLN A 431 -36.67 3.19 -9.82
C GLN A 431 -36.16 3.60 -8.43
N ARG A 432 -35.58 4.82 -8.33
CA ARG A 432 -36.03 5.88 -7.39
C ARG A 432 -35.47 7.26 -7.76
N ASP A 433 -36.42 8.16 -7.97
CA ASP A 433 -36.48 9.58 -7.62
C ASP A 433 -35.42 10.56 -8.17
N GLY A 434 -35.78 11.13 -9.33
CA GLY A 434 -36.14 12.55 -9.32
C GLY A 434 -35.04 13.59 -9.53
N LEU A 435 -34.16 13.41 -10.52
CA LEU A 435 -33.50 14.50 -11.25
C LEU A 435 -33.21 14.00 -12.67
N SER A 436 -34.01 14.43 -13.65
CA SER A 436 -33.80 14.11 -15.06
C SER A 436 -32.61 14.90 -15.60
N LEU A 437 -31.43 14.29 -15.65
CA LEU A 437 -30.32 14.80 -16.46
C LEU A 437 -30.73 14.73 -17.94
N SER A 438 -30.44 15.80 -18.68
CA SER A 438 -30.76 15.85 -20.11
C SER A 438 -29.95 14.82 -20.90
N GLU A 439 -30.49 14.30 -21.99
CA GLU A 439 -29.80 13.36 -22.91
C GLU A 439 -28.40 13.87 -23.33
N ASN A 440 -28.21 15.19 -23.38
CA ASN A 440 -26.92 15.84 -23.67
C ASN A 440 -25.90 15.83 -22.53
N GLU A 441 -26.33 15.70 -21.26
CA GLU A 441 -25.42 15.53 -20.12
C GLU A 441 -24.98 14.07 -19.98
N TYR A 442 -25.88 13.13 -20.28
CA TYR A 442 -25.52 11.72 -20.46
C TYR A 442 -24.48 11.56 -21.59
N ASP A 443 -24.69 12.18 -22.74
CA ASP A 443 -23.77 12.07 -23.88
C ASP A 443 -22.42 12.83 -23.67
N ARG A 444 -22.35 13.72 -22.67
CA ARG A 444 -21.10 14.39 -22.24
C ARG A 444 -20.27 13.53 -21.29
N ILE A 445 -20.91 12.79 -20.38
CA ILE A 445 -20.23 11.85 -19.48
C ILE A 445 -19.60 10.70 -20.30
N TYR A 446 -20.27 10.24 -21.36
CA TYR A 446 -19.80 9.18 -22.27
C TYR A 446 -18.69 9.61 -23.26
N LYS A 447 -18.27 10.88 -23.28
CA LYS A 447 -17.23 11.42 -24.19
C LYS A 447 -15.87 11.60 -23.54
N ILE A 448 -15.54 10.81 -22.51
CA ILE A 448 -14.13 10.65 -22.10
C ILE A 448 -13.47 9.73 -23.13
N ARG A 449 -12.65 10.31 -24.01
CA ARG A 449 -11.96 9.56 -25.07
C ARG A 449 -11.05 8.52 -24.43
N ALA A 450 -11.34 7.26 -24.74
CA ALA A 450 -10.37 6.18 -24.83
C ALA A 450 -9.07 6.67 -25.47
N LYS A 451 -8.08 7.07 -24.66
CA LYS A 451 -6.76 7.40 -25.18
C LYS A 451 -6.13 6.10 -25.66
N ASP A 452 -5.60 6.13 -26.87
CA ASP A 452 -4.91 4.98 -27.43
C ASP A 452 -3.69 4.69 -26.55
N VAL A 453 -3.68 3.54 -25.89
CA VAL A 453 -2.59 3.12 -25.00
C VAL A 453 -1.25 3.03 -25.75
N SER A 454 -1.27 3.05 -27.09
CA SER A 454 -0.07 3.18 -27.91
C SER A 454 0.72 4.49 -27.72
N THR A 455 0.15 5.52 -27.07
CA THR A 455 0.85 6.78 -26.75
C THR A 455 1.81 6.68 -25.56
N PHE A 456 1.75 5.61 -24.77
CA PHE A 456 2.69 5.37 -23.68
C PHE A 456 4.01 4.76 -24.18
N GLU A 457 5.08 4.88 -23.39
CA GLU A 457 6.32 4.15 -23.68
C GLU A 457 6.11 2.64 -23.51
N VAL A 458 6.85 1.85 -24.29
CA VAL A 458 6.74 0.38 -24.28
C VAL A 458 6.96 -0.18 -22.87
N ASP A 459 7.98 0.31 -22.18
CA ASP A 459 8.37 -0.19 -20.86
C ASP A 459 7.27 0.08 -19.82
N ASP A 460 6.61 1.24 -19.90
CA ASP A 460 5.49 1.59 -19.02
C ASP A 460 4.27 0.70 -19.28
N ARG A 461 3.96 0.39 -20.54
CA ARG A 461 2.88 -0.56 -20.89
C ARG A 461 3.15 -1.96 -20.37
N ILE A 462 4.39 -2.44 -20.49
CA ILE A 462 4.79 -3.77 -20.00
C ILE A 462 4.59 -3.84 -18.48
N LYS A 463 5.06 -2.83 -17.73
CA LYS A 463 4.89 -2.76 -16.27
C LYS A 463 3.42 -2.77 -15.87
N MET A 464 2.61 -1.97 -16.56
CA MET A 464 1.18 -1.87 -16.33
C MET A 464 0.47 -3.22 -16.51
N ILE A 465 0.79 -3.96 -17.57
CA ILE A 465 0.25 -5.30 -17.80
C ILE A 465 0.75 -6.28 -16.74
N GLN A 466 2.03 -6.24 -16.37
CA GLN A 466 2.58 -7.10 -15.32
C GLN A 466 1.87 -6.89 -13.98
N LEU A 467 1.58 -5.63 -13.62
CA LEU A 467 0.83 -5.32 -12.40
C LEU A 467 -0.63 -5.82 -12.47
N LEU A 468 -1.32 -5.63 -13.60
CA LEU A 468 -2.67 -6.18 -13.82
C LEU A 468 -2.70 -7.72 -13.66
N LEU A 469 -1.70 -8.39 -14.21
CA LEU A 469 -1.58 -9.85 -14.12
C LEU A 469 -1.26 -10.31 -12.70
N THR A 470 -0.37 -9.60 -12.00
CA THR A 470 -0.02 -9.90 -10.60
C THR A 470 -1.24 -9.80 -9.70
N ASN A 471 -2.03 -8.75 -9.87
CA ASN A 471 -3.27 -8.61 -9.12
C ASN A 471 -4.33 -9.66 -9.51
N SER A 472 -4.47 -9.95 -10.82
CA SER A 472 -5.36 -11.02 -11.30
C SER A 472 -5.01 -12.38 -10.68
N ILE A 473 -3.72 -12.66 -10.45
CA ILE A 473 -3.26 -13.88 -9.76
C ILE A 473 -3.72 -13.89 -8.31
N GLN A 474 -3.54 -12.79 -7.58
CA GLN A 474 -3.93 -12.69 -6.17
C GLN A 474 -5.45 -12.82 -6.00
N GLU A 475 -6.22 -12.19 -6.87
CA GLU A 475 -7.68 -12.29 -6.90
C GLU A 475 -8.14 -13.71 -7.26
N ALA A 476 -7.53 -14.35 -8.29
CA ALA A 476 -7.85 -15.73 -8.66
C ALA A 476 -7.60 -16.72 -7.50
N LYS A 477 -6.49 -16.56 -6.76
CA LYS A 477 -6.22 -17.33 -5.53
C LYS A 477 -7.25 -17.08 -4.43
N SER A 478 -7.80 -15.87 -4.36
CA SER A 478 -8.84 -15.52 -3.39
C SER A 478 -10.22 -16.09 -3.77
N LEU A 479 -10.50 -16.19 -5.08
CA LEU A 479 -11.73 -16.80 -5.61
C LEU A 479 -11.88 -18.29 -5.27
N GLU A 480 -10.78 -19.03 -5.08
CA GLU A 480 -10.84 -20.41 -4.56
C GLU A 480 -11.50 -20.49 -3.18
N LYS A 481 -11.39 -19.41 -2.37
CA LYS A 481 -11.94 -19.35 -1.01
C LYS A 481 -13.32 -18.71 -0.95
N PHE A 482 -13.64 -17.79 -1.86
CA PHE A 482 -14.89 -17.01 -1.85
C PHE A 482 -15.48 -16.82 -3.27
N PRO A 483 -16.26 -17.78 -3.78
CA PRO A 483 -16.83 -17.73 -5.14
C PRO A 483 -17.86 -16.61 -5.39
N ALA A 484 -18.28 -15.87 -4.35
CA ALA A 484 -19.41 -14.94 -4.44
C ALA A 484 -19.02 -13.48 -4.80
N SER A 485 -17.74 -13.09 -4.79
CA SER A 485 -17.28 -11.72 -5.09
C SER A 485 -16.58 -11.60 -6.45
N ILE A 486 -17.11 -12.26 -7.48
CA ILE A 486 -16.49 -12.34 -8.81
C ILE A 486 -16.39 -10.97 -9.51
N ALA A 487 -17.25 -10.00 -9.17
CA ALA A 487 -17.29 -8.71 -9.86
C ALA A 487 -15.97 -7.92 -9.79
N ASP A 488 -15.28 -7.94 -8.64
CA ASP A 488 -14.03 -7.19 -8.45
C ASP A 488 -12.85 -7.86 -9.18
N ALA A 489 -12.85 -9.21 -9.24
CA ALA A 489 -11.82 -10.00 -9.92
C ALA A 489 -11.82 -9.91 -11.46
N MET A 490 -12.81 -9.21 -12.04
CA MET A 490 -13.01 -9.12 -13.48
C MET A 490 -12.44 -7.86 -14.11
N GLU A 491 -12.16 -6.82 -13.31
CA GLU A 491 -11.76 -5.53 -13.85
C GLU A 491 -10.41 -5.58 -14.59
N PRO A 492 -9.35 -6.26 -14.09
CA PRO A 492 -8.08 -6.33 -14.82
C PRO A 492 -8.21 -6.92 -16.22
N TRP A 493 -9.14 -7.87 -16.37
CA TRP A 493 -9.42 -8.53 -17.64
C TRP A 493 -10.17 -7.65 -18.62
N LYS A 494 -10.99 -6.69 -18.16
CA LYS A 494 -11.62 -5.70 -19.04
C LYS A 494 -10.55 -4.84 -19.70
N VAL A 495 -9.56 -4.40 -18.93
CA VAL A 495 -8.41 -3.65 -19.46
C VAL A 495 -7.62 -4.49 -20.46
N LEU A 496 -7.29 -5.74 -20.11
CA LEU A 496 -6.57 -6.64 -21.00
C LEU A 496 -7.37 -6.97 -22.27
N SER A 497 -8.70 -6.85 -22.26
CA SER A 497 -9.52 -7.05 -23.47
C SER A 497 -9.30 -5.97 -24.55
N ASN A 498 -8.53 -4.92 -24.25
CA ASN A 498 -8.10 -3.94 -25.24
C ASN A 498 -7.05 -4.53 -26.21
N ARG A 499 -7.48 -4.77 -27.45
CA ARG A 499 -6.63 -5.32 -28.52
C ARG A 499 -5.38 -4.48 -28.79
N ASN A 500 -5.46 -3.15 -28.73
CA ASN A 500 -4.29 -2.30 -28.97
C ASN A 500 -3.27 -2.45 -27.85
N LEU A 501 -3.71 -2.56 -26.59
CA LEU A 501 -2.82 -2.79 -25.46
C LEU A 501 -2.09 -4.14 -25.59
N LEU A 502 -2.81 -5.23 -25.87
CA LEU A 502 -2.20 -6.56 -26.00
C LEU A 502 -1.26 -6.68 -27.20
N PHE A 503 -1.68 -6.23 -28.39
CA PHE A 503 -0.91 -6.51 -29.61
C PHE A 503 0.13 -5.42 -29.97
N ARG A 504 0.06 -4.23 -29.36
CA ARG A 504 1.09 -3.17 -29.54
C ARG A 504 2.08 -3.08 -28.39
N THR A 505 1.97 -3.96 -27.41
CA THR A 505 2.99 -4.11 -26.36
C THR A 505 3.88 -5.29 -26.72
N PRO A 506 5.09 -5.06 -27.24
CA PRO A 506 6.00 -6.15 -27.57
C PRO A 506 6.42 -6.88 -26.28
N LEU A 507 6.86 -8.13 -26.42
CA LEU A 507 7.42 -8.95 -25.34
C LEU A 507 6.42 -9.32 -24.22
N LEU A 508 5.12 -9.23 -24.47
CA LEU A 508 4.14 -9.80 -23.56
C LEU A 508 4.22 -11.33 -23.56
N ASP A 509 4.24 -11.90 -22.37
CA ASP A 509 4.08 -13.33 -22.18
C ASP A 509 2.60 -13.70 -22.35
N LEU A 510 2.16 -13.81 -23.60
CA LEU A 510 0.79 -14.19 -23.97
C LEU A 510 0.42 -15.57 -23.39
N SER A 511 1.40 -16.46 -23.25
CA SER A 511 1.21 -17.77 -22.63
C SER A 511 0.87 -17.65 -21.14
N ARG A 512 1.52 -16.74 -20.40
CA ARG A 512 1.16 -16.41 -19.01
C ARG A 512 -0.24 -15.79 -18.91
N ILE A 513 -0.59 -14.87 -19.81
CA ILE A 513 -1.92 -14.26 -19.86
C ILE A 513 -3.00 -15.33 -20.11
N ALA A 514 -2.78 -16.19 -21.10
CA ALA A 514 -3.69 -17.30 -21.40
C ALA A 514 -3.79 -18.29 -20.25
N PHE A 515 -2.67 -18.60 -19.59
CA PHE A 515 -2.63 -19.49 -18.43
C PHE A 515 -3.55 -18.98 -17.32
N LEU A 516 -3.43 -17.70 -16.94
CA LEU A 516 -4.28 -17.10 -15.92
C LEU A 516 -5.76 -17.05 -16.34
N ALA A 517 -6.02 -16.74 -17.61
CA ALA A 517 -7.38 -16.73 -18.12
C ALA A 517 -8.02 -18.12 -18.06
N PHE A 518 -7.28 -19.18 -18.42
CA PHE A 518 -7.75 -20.55 -18.32
C PHE A 518 -7.94 -20.99 -16.86
N GLN A 519 -7.06 -20.61 -15.94
CA GLN A 519 -7.26 -20.89 -14.51
C GLN A 519 -8.56 -20.29 -13.99
N ILE A 520 -8.91 -19.07 -14.43
CA ILE A 520 -10.18 -18.45 -14.04
C ILE A 520 -11.37 -19.23 -14.63
N VAL A 521 -11.28 -19.67 -15.89
CA VAL A 521 -12.31 -20.53 -16.49
C VAL A 521 -12.42 -21.87 -15.75
N GLU A 522 -11.32 -22.45 -15.31
CA GLU A 522 -11.27 -23.70 -14.56
C GLU A 522 -11.97 -23.60 -13.19
N ILE A 523 -11.81 -22.47 -12.48
CA ILE A 523 -12.41 -22.27 -11.15
C ILE A 523 -13.82 -21.66 -11.21
N SER A 524 -14.16 -20.90 -12.25
CA SER A 524 -15.46 -20.23 -12.38
C SER A 524 -16.53 -21.16 -12.97
N ASN A 525 -17.57 -21.45 -12.19
CA ASN A 525 -18.77 -22.15 -12.66
C ASN A 525 -19.87 -21.21 -13.20
N SER A 526 -19.58 -19.91 -13.32
CA SER A 526 -20.59 -18.86 -13.48
C SER A 526 -20.47 -18.09 -14.79
N GLY A 527 -21.60 -17.57 -15.30
CA GLY A 527 -21.72 -16.70 -16.48
C GLY A 527 -20.96 -15.36 -16.43
N TYR A 528 -20.19 -15.14 -15.37
CA TYR A 528 -19.34 -13.97 -15.16
C TYR A 528 -17.98 -14.09 -15.84
N ALA A 529 -17.71 -15.15 -16.61
CA ALA A 529 -16.44 -15.37 -17.30
C ALA A 529 -16.14 -14.45 -18.51
N ARG A 530 -16.52 -13.16 -18.50
CA ARG A 530 -16.64 -12.37 -19.74
C ARG A 530 -15.30 -11.87 -20.31
N PRO A 531 -14.48 -11.09 -19.59
CA PRO A 531 -13.39 -10.37 -20.23
C PRO A 531 -12.16 -11.26 -20.48
N HIS A 532 -11.90 -12.25 -19.61
CA HIS A 532 -10.80 -13.20 -19.83
C HIS A 532 -11.07 -14.17 -21.00
N LEU A 533 -12.32 -14.53 -21.27
CA LEU A 533 -12.68 -15.29 -22.48
C LEU A 533 -12.48 -14.47 -23.75
N SER A 534 -12.81 -13.17 -23.73
CA SER A 534 -12.48 -12.27 -24.83
C SER A 534 -10.97 -12.18 -25.05
N VAL A 535 -10.19 -12.07 -23.97
CA VAL A 535 -8.72 -12.10 -24.05
C VAL A 535 -8.21 -13.41 -24.65
N LEU A 536 -8.70 -14.55 -24.18
CA LEU A 536 -8.36 -15.87 -24.75
C LEU A 536 -8.69 -15.95 -26.23
N ASP A 537 -9.90 -15.57 -26.63
CA ASP A 537 -10.30 -15.61 -28.05
C ASP A 537 -9.46 -14.69 -28.93
N MET A 538 -8.98 -13.56 -28.40
CA MET A 538 -8.07 -12.69 -29.12
C MET A 538 -6.69 -13.31 -29.31
N ILE A 539 -6.12 -13.97 -28.29
CA ILE A 539 -4.72 -14.39 -28.30
C ILE A 539 -4.51 -15.85 -28.71
N LYS A 540 -5.55 -16.69 -28.70
CA LYS A 540 -5.44 -18.16 -28.90
C LYS A 540 -4.68 -18.55 -30.17
N ASP A 541 -4.83 -17.81 -31.26
CA ASP A 541 -4.24 -18.14 -32.56
C ASP A 541 -2.73 -17.83 -32.62
N VAL A 542 -2.19 -17.14 -31.60
CA VAL A 542 -0.76 -16.81 -31.46
C VAL A 542 -0.13 -17.44 -30.22
N LEU A 543 -0.84 -18.33 -29.51
CA LEU A 543 -0.32 -19.01 -28.33
C LEU A 543 0.64 -20.15 -28.69
N ASP A 544 1.75 -20.22 -27.97
CA ASP A 544 2.55 -21.44 -27.92
C ASP A 544 1.90 -22.44 -26.95
N VAL A 545 1.05 -23.31 -27.47
CA VAL A 545 0.31 -24.32 -26.70
C VAL A 545 1.20 -25.40 -26.07
N ASN A 546 2.47 -25.51 -26.49
CA ASN A 546 3.41 -26.50 -25.96
C ASN A 546 4.15 -26.03 -24.70
N THR A 547 3.89 -24.81 -24.26
CA THR A 547 4.50 -24.28 -23.04
C THR A 547 4.11 -25.12 -21.81
N LEU A 548 5.09 -25.34 -20.92
CA LEU A 548 4.89 -26.14 -19.71
C LEU A 548 3.89 -25.49 -18.73
N VAL A 549 3.57 -24.19 -18.88
CA VAL A 549 2.62 -23.53 -17.97
C VAL A 549 1.22 -24.13 -18.06
N PHE A 550 0.81 -24.67 -19.22
CA PHE A 550 -0.52 -25.25 -19.37
C PHE A 550 -0.67 -26.64 -18.75
N ASN A 551 0.43 -27.31 -18.38
CA ASN A 551 0.38 -28.65 -17.79
C ASN A 551 -0.30 -28.70 -16.41
N SER A 552 -0.45 -27.55 -15.74
CA SER A 552 -1.11 -27.48 -14.44
C SER A 552 -2.59 -27.07 -14.50
N ILE A 553 -3.18 -26.97 -15.69
CA ILE A 553 -4.60 -26.64 -15.88
C ILE A 553 -5.39 -27.94 -16.05
N ASP A 554 -6.51 -28.08 -15.33
CA ASP A 554 -7.47 -29.15 -15.60
C ASP A 554 -8.37 -28.78 -16.80
N PHE A 555 -7.91 -29.13 -18.00
CA PHE A 555 -8.66 -28.88 -19.23
C PHE A 555 -9.98 -29.68 -19.33
N THR A 556 -10.16 -30.72 -18.51
CA THR A 556 -11.46 -31.43 -18.41
C THR A 556 -12.49 -30.49 -17.80
N LYS A 557 -12.13 -29.85 -16.69
CA LYS A 557 -12.98 -28.88 -16.00
C LYS A 557 -13.18 -27.60 -16.82
N VAL A 558 -12.13 -27.12 -17.50
CA VAL A 558 -12.26 -25.98 -18.45
C VAL A 558 -13.29 -26.30 -19.54
N ARG A 559 -13.25 -27.50 -20.14
CA ARG A 559 -14.24 -27.93 -21.14
C ARG A 559 -15.64 -27.98 -20.57
N GLU A 560 -15.81 -28.56 -19.39
CA GLU A 560 -17.11 -28.63 -18.72
C GLU A 560 -17.68 -27.23 -18.50
N ASN A 561 -16.88 -26.31 -17.96
CA ASN A 561 -17.29 -24.93 -17.72
C ASN A 561 -17.60 -24.18 -19.02
N LEU A 562 -16.81 -24.36 -20.09
CA LEU A 562 -17.08 -23.76 -21.39
C LEU A 562 -18.36 -24.33 -22.04
N LYS A 563 -18.64 -25.63 -21.90
CA LYS A 563 -19.90 -26.25 -22.36
C LYS A 563 -21.08 -25.70 -21.58
N ASN A 564 -20.98 -25.64 -20.26
CA ASN A 564 -22.00 -25.04 -19.40
C ASN A 564 -22.26 -23.57 -19.78
N LEU A 565 -21.22 -22.78 -20.05
CA LEU A 565 -21.34 -21.39 -20.50
C LEU A 565 -21.95 -21.26 -21.90
N LYS A 566 -21.65 -22.20 -22.80
CA LYS A 566 -22.25 -22.25 -24.14
C LYS A 566 -23.75 -22.52 -24.05
N ASP A 567 -24.17 -23.39 -23.13
CA ASP A 567 -25.56 -23.83 -22.99
C ASP A 567 -26.40 -22.87 -22.14
N THR A 568 -25.80 -22.21 -21.13
CA THR A 568 -26.47 -21.25 -20.23
C THR A 568 -26.29 -19.78 -20.63
N GLY A 569 -25.27 -19.45 -21.43
CA GLY A 569 -24.87 -18.09 -21.78
C GLY A 569 -25.92 -17.28 -22.54
N ASP A 570 -26.88 -17.95 -23.19
CA ASP A 570 -28.04 -17.33 -23.84
C ASP A 570 -28.91 -16.52 -22.87
N GLN A 571 -28.90 -16.84 -21.57
CA GLN A 571 -29.76 -16.17 -20.58
C GLN A 571 -29.17 -14.85 -20.04
N PHE A 572 -27.86 -14.62 -20.15
CA PHE A 572 -27.20 -13.48 -19.48
C PHE A 572 -26.45 -12.52 -20.44
N ASN A 573 -25.92 -13.01 -21.58
CA ASN A 573 -25.34 -12.16 -22.64
C ASN A 573 -25.11 -12.97 -23.94
N PRO A 574 -25.98 -12.84 -24.95
CA PRO A 574 -25.85 -13.58 -26.22
C PRO A 574 -24.53 -13.33 -26.98
N ARG A 575 -23.82 -12.21 -26.71
CA ARG A 575 -22.56 -11.88 -27.38
C ARG A 575 -21.38 -12.75 -26.94
N VAL A 576 -21.50 -13.43 -25.80
CA VAL A 576 -20.43 -14.29 -25.25
C VAL A 576 -20.43 -15.69 -25.88
N VAL A 577 -21.59 -16.19 -26.31
CA VAL A 577 -21.73 -17.54 -26.87
C VAL A 577 -20.80 -17.79 -28.08
N PRO A 578 -20.63 -16.86 -29.05
CA PRO A 578 -19.68 -17.05 -30.14
C PRO A 578 -18.22 -17.14 -29.67
N ILE A 579 -17.84 -16.36 -28.65
CA ILE A 579 -16.50 -16.37 -28.06
C ILE A 579 -16.26 -17.72 -27.38
N VAL A 580 -17.20 -18.17 -26.55
CA VAL A 580 -17.13 -19.47 -25.86
C VAL A 580 -17.00 -20.61 -26.85
N LYS A 581 -17.80 -20.64 -27.93
CA LYS A 581 -17.72 -21.69 -28.97
C LYS A 581 -16.31 -21.75 -29.58
N ARG A 582 -15.77 -20.59 -29.93
CA ARG A 582 -14.46 -20.42 -30.54
C ARG A 582 -13.29 -20.78 -29.60
N VAL A 583 -13.43 -20.55 -28.29
CA VAL A 583 -12.44 -20.95 -27.28
C VAL A 583 -12.57 -22.44 -26.96
N LEU A 584 -13.79 -22.98 -26.89
CA LEU A 584 -14.03 -24.41 -26.68
C LEU A 584 -13.45 -25.25 -27.82
N GLU A 585 -13.68 -24.85 -29.06
CA GLU A 585 -13.10 -25.50 -30.24
C GLU A 585 -11.56 -25.52 -30.18
N PHE A 586 -10.95 -24.39 -29.81
CA PHE A 586 -9.51 -24.31 -29.60
C PHE A 586 -9.03 -25.29 -28.51
N VAL A 587 -9.72 -25.35 -27.37
CA VAL A 587 -9.38 -26.28 -26.28
C VAL A 587 -9.51 -27.75 -26.72
N GLU A 588 -10.54 -28.08 -27.49
CA GLU A 588 -10.76 -29.44 -28.00
C GLU A 588 -9.67 -29.87 -29.00
N ILE A 589 -9.17 -28.94 -29.82
CA ILE A 589 -8.11 -29.22 -30.81
C ILE A 589 -6.75 -29.37 -30.13
N TYR A 590 -6.37 -28.43 -29.27
CA TYR A 590 -4.99 -28.34 -28.77
C TYR A 590 -4.77 -29.01 -27.42
N PHE A 591 -5.82 -29.27 -26.65
CA PHE A 591 -5.74 -29.92 -25.35
C PHE A 591 -6.72 -31.12 -25.23
N PRO A 592 -6.65 -32.11 -26.14
CA PRO A 592 -7.65 -33.18 -26.23
C PRO A 592 -7.74 -34.03 -24.95
N GLU A 593 -8.91 -34.63 -24.70
CA GLU A 593 -9.05 -35.61 -23.63
C GLU A 593 -8.05 -36.75 -23.85
N LYS A 594 -7.27 -37.07 -22.81
CA LYS A 594 -6.51 -38.32 -22.84
C LYS A 594 -7.53 -39.45 -22.90
N PRO A 595 -7.39 -40.42 -23.82
CA PRO A 595 -8.28 -41.57 -23.85
C PRO A 595 -8.26 -42.22 -22.47
N THR A 596 -9.42 -42.33 -21.83
CA THR A 596 -9.60 -43.13 -20.62
C THR A 596 -9.20 -44.56 -20.95
N VAL A 597 -8.06 -44.98 -20.40
CA VAL A 597 -7.56 -46.36 -20.46
C VAL A 597 -8.31 -47.23 -19.47
#